data_AF-T1BNW2-F1
#
_entry.id   AF-T1BNW2-F1
#
_cell.length_a   1.000
_cell.length_b   1.000
_cell.length_c   1.000
_cell.angle_alpha   90.00
_cell.angle_beta   90.00
_cell.angle_gamma   90.00
#
_symmetry.space_group_name_H-M   'P 1'
#
loop_
_entity.id
_entity.type
_entity.pdbx_description
1 polymer ?
#
loop_
_entity_poly.entity_id
_entity_poly.type
_entity_poly.pdbx_seq_one_letter_code
_entity_poly.pdbx_strand_id
1 'polypeptide(L)'
;LEQHWTGALGGVVVTRYGHKVSTRSIEVLEAAHPVPDEAGQRASQRILEAVQGLRAEDLVICLISGGGSALLAAPAPGLTLADKQTMNRSLLRSGATITEMNCVRKHLSSLKGGLWPWLVIRPKWSPC
;
A
#
# COMPACT_ATOMS: atom_id res chain seq x y z
N LEU A 1 -14.53 10.75 -4.76
CA LEU A 1 -13.57 11.39 -5.68
C LEU A 1 -14.17 11.57 -7.07
N GLU A 2 -14.51 10.49 -7.78
CA GLU A 2 -15.08 10.57 -9.15
C GLU A 2 -16.36 11.43 -9.29
N GLN A 3 -17.13 11.59 -8.21
CA GLN A 3 -18.34 12.43 -8.20
C GLN A 3 -18.04 13.93 -8.08
N HIS A 4 -16.85 14.31 -7.64
CA HIS A 4 -16.50 15.70 -7.32
C HIS A 4 -15.32 16.23 -8.14
N TRP A 5 -14.54 15.36 -8.78
CA TRP A 5 -13.44 15.76 -9.65
C TRP A 5 -13.95 16.03 -11.07
N THR A 6 -13.61 17.20 -11.61
CA THR A 6 -14.12 17.67 -12.91
C THR A 6 -13.16 17.46 -14.08
N GLY A 7 -11.89 17.14 -13.81
CA GLY A 7 -10.86 16.88 -14.83
C GLY A 7 -10.71 15.40 -15.17
N ALA A 8 -9.74 15.10 -16.05
CA ALA A 8 -9.32 13.73 -16.32
C ALA A 8 -8.89 13.05 -15.01
N LEU A 9 -9.39 11.84 -14.80
CA LEU A 9 -9.14 11.05 -13.60
C LEU A 9 -8.88 9.60 -14.01
N GLY A 10 -7.88 9.00 -13.38
CA GLY A 10 -7.56 7.59 -13.48
C GLY A 10 -6.81 7.17 -12.22
N GLY A 11 -6.70 5.87 -12.00
CA GLY A 11 -5.94 5.37 -10.85
C GLY A 11 -6.28 3.94 -10.49
N VAL A 12 -5.71 3.51 -9.37
CA VAL A 12 -5.85 2.14 -8.85
C VAL A 12 -6.21 2.22 -7.37
N VAL A 13 -7.23 1.48 -6.96
CA VAL A 13 -7.64 1.28 -5.57
C VAL A 13 -7.47 -0.19 -5.23
N VAL A 14 -6.95 -0.45 -4.03
CA VAL A 14 -6.83 -1.82 -3.49
C VAL A 14 -7.67 -1.90 -2.22
N THR A 15 -8.58 -2.86 -2.18
CA THR A 15 -9.47 -3.10 -1.05
C THR A 15 -9.46 -4.58 -0.66
N ARG A 16 -10.20 -4.94 0.38
CA ARG A 16 -10.37 -6.32 0.82
C ARG A 16 -11.29 -7.08 -0.14
N TYR A 17 -11.14 -8.40 -0.21
CA TYR A 17 -12.11 -9.26 -0.91
C TYR A 17 -13.55 -8.99 -0.46
N GLY A 18 -14.47 -8.90 -1.42
CA GLY A 18 -15.88 -8.61 -1.20
C GLY A 18 -16.20 -7.13 -0.93
N HIS A 19 -15.20 -6.24 -0.99
CA HIS A 19 -15.39 -4.80 -0.79
C HIS A 19 -15.19 -3.99 -2.09
N LYS A 20 -15.00 -4.65 -3.24
CA LYS A 20 -14.96 -3.98 -4.53
C LYS A 20 -16.28 -3.25 -4.81
N VAL A 21 -16.14 -2.05 -5.34
CA VAL A 21 -17.25 -1.23 -5.85
C VAL A 21 -16.97 -0.83 -7.29
N SER A 22 -18.03 -0.69 -8.08
CA SER A 22 -17.90 -0.19 -9.45
C SER A 22 -17.55 1.29 -9.47
N THR A 23 -16.65 1.64 -10.37
CA THR A 23 -16.08 2.97 -10.58
C THR A 23 -16.11 3.26 -12.09
N ARG A 24 -16.02 4.54 -12.47
CA ARG A 24 -16.04 4.96 -13.88
C ARG A 24 -14.68 4.83 -14.54
N SER A 25 -13.63 5.22 -13.82
CA SER A 25 -12.28 5.45 -14.37
C SER A 25 -11.15 4.89 -13.49
N ILE A 26 -11.46 4.54 -12.24
CA ILE A 26 -10.49 3.99 -11.29
C ILE A 26 -10.54 2.46 -11.32
N GLU A 27 -9.42 1.78 -11.49
CA GLU A 27 -9.36 0.32 -11.37
C GLU A 27 -9.47 -0.10 -9.89
N VAL A 28 -10.35 -1.06 -9.57
CA VAL A 28 -10.50 -1.57 -8.19
C VAL A 28 -10.04 -3.03 -8.13
N LEU A 29 -8.97 -3.25 -7.37
CA LEU A 29 -8.35 -4.54 -7.08
C LEU A 29 -8.70 -4.99 -5.67
N GLU A 30 -8.71 -6.29 -5.46
CA GLU A 30 -8.94 -6.91 -4.15
C GLU A 30 -7.72 -7.74 -3.72
N ALA A 31 -7.45 -7.73 -2.42
CA ALA A 31 -6.36 -8.48 -1.81
C ALA A 31 -6.71 -8.95 -0.40
N ALA A 32 -5.92 -9.88 0.13
CA ALA A 32 -6.16 -10.43 1.46
C ALA A 32 -5.81 -9.46 2.59
N HIS A 33 -6.63 -9.50 3.64
CA HIS A 33 -6.40 -8.85 4.92
C HIS A 33 -7.01 -9.74 6.03
N PRO A 34 -6.34 -9.95 7.18
CA PRO A 34 -5.16 -9.24 7.68
C PRO A 34 -3.80 -9.82 7.24
N VAL A 35 -3.78 -11.00 6.62
CA VAL A 35 -2.55 -11.64 6.16
C VAL A 35 -2.36 -11.35 4.67
N PRO A 36 -1.21 -10.76 4.24
CA PRO A 36 -0.97 -10.44 2.84
C PRO A 36 -0.88 -11.69 1.96
N ASP A 37 -1.38 -11.59 0.73
CA ASP A 37 -1.34 -12.64 -0.29
C ASP A 37 -0.70 -12.15 -1.60
N GLU A 38 -0.64 -13.02 -2.61
CA GLU A 38 -0.07 -12.68 -3.91
C GLU A 38 -0.88 -11.61 -4.65
N ALA A 39 -2.19 -11.54 -4.43
CA ALA A 39 -3.02 -10.50 -5.00
C ALA A 39 -2.61 -9.12 -4.49
N GLY A 40 -2.30 -8.99 -3.18
CA GLY A 40 -1.73 -7.77 -2.60
C GLY A 40 -0.35 -7.41 -3.17
N GLN A 41 0.46 -8.41 -3.56
CA GLN A 41 1.74 -8.17 -4.23
C GLN A 41 1.56 -7.66 -5.66
N ARG A 42 0.68 -8.29 -6.43
CA ARG A 42 0.33 -7.81 -7.79
C ARG A 42 -0.29 -6.42 -7.74
N ALA A 43 -1.17 -6.15 -6.78
CA ALA A 43 -1.80 -4.85 -6.61
C ALA A 43 -0.80 -3.76 -6.23
N SER A 44 0.21 -4.09 -5.43
CA SER A 44 1.34 -3.21 -5.13
C SER A 44 2.11 -2.82 -6.38
N GLN A 45 2.42 -3.80 -7.23
CA GLN A 45 3.10 -3.58 -8.51
C GLN A 45 2.25 -2.73 -9.46
N ARG A 46 0.95 -3.01 -9.54
CA ARG A 46 0.02 -2.26 -10.39
C ARG A 46 -0.12 -0.79 -9.97
N ILE A 47 -0.12 -0.50 -8.67
CA ILE A 47 -0.07 0.89 -8.16
C ILE A 47 1.23 1.56 -8.59
N LEU A 48 2.36 0.87 -8.52
CA LEU A 48 3.64 1.43 -8.97
C LEU A 48 3.61 1.78 -10.45
N GLU A 49 3.12 0.88 -11.29
CA GLU A 49 2.95 1.13 -12.72
C GLU A 49 2.01 2.30 -13.00
N ALA A 50 0.94 2.46 -12.20
CA ALA A 50 -0.02 3.56 -12.37
C ALA A 50 0.58 4.94 -12.08
N VAL A 51 1.64 5.00 -11.27
CA VAL A 51 2.34 6.26 -10.94
C VAL A 51 3.66 6.42 -11.68
N GLN A 52 4.08 5.42 -12.48
CA GLN A 52 5.25 5.52 -13.33
C GLN A 52 4.95 6.43 -14.53
N GLY A 53 5.87 7.35 -14.83
CA GLY A 53 5.76 8.24 -15.98
C GLY A 53 4.96 9.52 -15.73
N LEU A 54 4.46 9.74 -14.51
CA LEU A 54 3.86 11.02 -14.12
C LEU A 54 4.90 12.15 -14.18
N ARG A 55 4.44 13.32 -14.59
CA ARG A 55 5.23 14.55 -14.75
C ARG A 55 4.96 15.49 -13.57
N ALA A 56 5.71 16.59 -13.50
CA ALA A 56 5.62 17.53 -12.37
C ALA A 56 4.26 18.26 -12.31
N GLU A 57 3.59 18.36 -13.45
CA GLU A 57 2.26 18.93 -13.62
C GLU A 57 1.11 17.98 -13.22
N ASP A 58 1.39 16.69 -13.01
CA ASP A 58 0.37 15.70 -12.65
C ASP A 58 0.07 15.74 -11.14
N LEU A 59 -1.21 15.59 -10.78
CA LEU A 59 -1.65 15.52 -9.40
C LEU A 59 -1.92 14.07 -8.98
N VAL A 60 -1.23 13.62 -7.93
CA VAL A 60 -1.50 12.33 -7.29
C VAL A 60 -2.31 12.54 -6.01
N ILE A 61 -3.47 11.88 -5.92
CA ILE A 61 -4.31 11.86 -4.71
C ILE A 61 -4.21 10.48 -4.06
N CYS A 62 -3.53 10.42 -2.92
CA CYS A 62 -3.40 9.19 -2.13
C CYS A 62 -4.48 9.12 -1.04
N LEU A 63 -5.46 8.22 -1.20
CA LEU A 63 -6.48 7.93 -0.19
C LEU A 63 -6.10 6.66 0.57
N ILE A 64 -5.74 6.79 1.85
CA ILE A 64 -5.21 5.69 2.65
C ILE A 64 -6.13 5.45 3.86
N SER A 65 -6.51 4.19 4.07
CA SER A 65 -7.26 3.73 5.23
C SER A 65 -6.58 2.51 5.87
N GLY A 66 -7.21 1.92 6.91
CA GLY A 66 -6.67 0.76 7.61
C GLY A 66 -6.48 -0.45 6.69
N GLY A 67 -5.42 -1.23 6.95
CA GLY A 67 -5.14 -2.48 6.23
C GLY A 67 -4.08 -2.40 5.13
N GLY A 68 -3.58 -1.21 4.80
CA GLY A 68 -2.56 -1.02 3.75
C GLY A 68 -1.29 -1.86 3.91
N SER A 69 -0.94 -2.29 5.14
CA SER A 69 0.21 -3.18 5.34
C SER A 69 0.06 -4.57 4.74
N ALA A 70 -1.17 -5.10 4.73
CA ALA A 70 -1.50 -6.39 4.12
C ALA A 70 -1.91 -6.23 2.66
N LEU A 71 -2.72 -5.21 2.35
CA LEU A 71 -3.23 -4.97 0.99
C LEU A 71 -2.11 -4.57 0.01
N LEU A 72 -1.10 -3.83 0.48
CA LEU A 72 0.06 -3.41 -0.32
C LEU A 72 1.31 -4.19 0.09
N ALA A 73 1.31 -5.48 -0.23
CA ALA A 73 2.38 -6.41 0.06
C ALA A 73 3.54 -6.27 -0.93
N ALA A 74 4.52 -5.43 -0.61
CA ALA A 74 5.73 -5.28 -1.44
C ALA A 74 6.97 -5.72 -0.65
N PRO A 75 7.48 -6.95 -0.81
CA PRO A 75 8.76 -7.38 -0.24
C PRO A 75 9.92 -6.52 -0.75
N ALA A 76 10.91 -6.28 0.10
CA ALA A 76 12.17 -5.66 -0.35
C ALA A 76 12.94 -6.61 -1.28
N PRO A 77 13.85 -6.11 -2.13
CA PRO A 77 14.71 -6.96 -2.95
C PRO A 77 15.39 -8.04 -2.11
N GLY A 78 15.36 -9.29 -2.59
CA GLY A 78 15.90 -10.44 -1.86
C GLY A 78 14.95 -11.06 -0.83
N LEU A 79 13.74 -10.52 -0.62
CA LEU A 79 12.71 -11.10 0.24
C LEU A 79 11.52 -11.62 -0.56
N THR A 80 10.93 -12.71 -0.09
CA THR A 80 9.67 -13.26 -0.61
C THR A 80 8.46 -12.76 0.19
N LEU A 81 7.26 -12.99 -0.35
CA LEU A 81 6.01 -12.79 0.39
C LEU A 81 5.96 -13.68 1.65
N ALA A 82 6.42 -14.92 1.54
CA ALA A 82 6.48 -15.86 2.66
C ALA A 82 7.38 -15.34 3.78
N ASP A 83 8.52 -14.70 3.45
CA ASP A 83 9.41 -14.08 4.44
C ASP A 83 8.69 -12.97 5.21
N LYS A 84 7.95 -12.10 4.52
CA LYS A 84 7.13 -11.06 5.18
C LYS A 84 6.09 -11.66 6.11
N GLN A 85 5.39 -12.71 5.68
CA GLN A 85 4.38 -13.37 6.51
C GLN A 85 5.01 -14.00 7.75
N THR A 86 6.14 -14.69 7.58
CA THR A 86 6.89 -15.32 8.68
C THR A 86 7.39 -14.27 9.66
N MET A 87 8.01 -13.19 9.18
CA MET A 87 8.44 -12.08 10.03
C MET A 87 7.29 -11.45 10.81
N ASN A 88 6.12 -11.22 10.17
CA ASN A 88 4.98 -10.66 10.86
C ASN A 88 4.45 -11.61 11.96
N ARG A 89 4.44 -12.92 11.72
CA ARG A 89 4.10 -13.92 12.76
C ARG A 89 5.10 -13.90 13.91
N SER A 90 6.40 -13.84 13.61
CA SER A 90 7.45 -13.78 14.64
C SER A 90 7.35 -12.52 15.50
N LEU A 91 7.10 -11.37 14.89
CA LEU A 91 6.90 -10.09 15.59
C LEU A 91 5.64 -10.09 16.48
N LEU A 92 4.55 -10.73 16.03
CA LEU A 92 3.34 -10.87 16.86
C LEU A 92 3.61 -11.77 18.09
N ARG A 93 4.44 -12.81 17.92
CA ARG A 93 4.80 -13.73 19.01
C ARG A 93 5.84 -13.16 19.97
N SER A 94 6.62 -12.15 19.56
CA SER A 94 7.69 -11.58 20.37
C SER A 94 7.20 -10.59 21.43
N GLY A 95 5.90 -10.25 21.46
CA GLY A 95 5.36 -9.21 22.34
C GLY A 95 5.77 -7.78 21.95
N ALA A 96 6.29 -7.60 20.72
CA ALA A 96 6.67 -6.27 20.22
C ALA A 96 5.45 -5.35 20.15
N THR A 97 5.65 -4.09 20.53
CA THR A 97 4.64 -3.04 20.40
C THR A 97 4.35 -2.75 18.93
N ILE A 98 3.16 -2.21 18.63
CA ILE A 98 2.79 -1.84 17.25
C ILE A 98 3.80 -0.89 16.60
N THR A 99 4.44 -0.02 17.38
CA THR A 99 5.48 0.91 16.93
C THR A 99 6.73 0.15 16.49
N GLU A 100 7.25 -0.77 17.30
CA GLU A 100 8.42 -1.60 16.98
C GLU A 100 8.14 -2.49 15.77
N MET A 101 6.97 -3.12 15.72
CA MET A 101 6.56 -3.93 14.58
C MET A 101 6.52 -3.09 13.29
N ASN A 102 5.97 -1.88 13.35
CA ASN A 102 5.93 -0.96 12.21
C ASN A 102 7.33 -0.51 11.81
N CYS A 103 8.24 -0.29 12.76
CA CYS A 103 9.63 0.05 12.48
C CYS A 103 10.30 -1.05 11.63
N VAL A 104 10.23 -2.31 12.07
CA VAL A 104 10.82 -3.45 11.33
C VAL A 104 10.12 -3.62 9.97
N ARG A 105 8.78 -3.64 9.93
CA ARG A 105 8.03 -3.87 8.68
C ARG A 105 8.26 -2.80 7.61
N LYS A 106 8.58 -1.55 7.99
CA LYS A 106 8.92 -0.48 7.03
C LYS A 106 10.23 -0.79 6.29
N HIS A 107 11.26 -1.24 6.99
CA HIS A 107 12.57 -1.57 6.41
C HIS A 107 12.54 -2.82 5.51
N LEU A 108 11.57 -3.71 5.72
CA LEU A 108 11.38 -4.93 4.93
C LEU A 108 10.40 -4.75 3.77
N SER A 109 10.19 -3.52 3.31
CA SER A 109 9.24 -3.23 2.24
C SER A 109 9.82 -2.25 1.23
N SER A 110 9.69 -2.57 -0.06
CA SER A 110 10.06 -1.67 -1.15
C SER A 110 9.11 -0.48 -1.34
N LEU A 111 7.91 -0.53 -0.74
CA LEU A 111 6.91 0.55 -0.82
C LEU A 111 6.80 1.43 0.43
N LYS A 112 7.22 0.94 1.59
CA LYS A 112 6.97 1.63 2.87
C LYS A 112 8.21 2.44 3.30
N GLY A 113 8.05 3.32 4.30
CA GLY A 113 9.20 4.02 4.90
C GLY A 113 9.64 5.31 4.20
N GLY A 114 8.84 5.88 3.29
CA GLY A 114 9.19 7.13 2.63
C GLY A 114 10.21 6.98 1.49
N LEU A 115 10.41 5.76 1.00
CA LEU A 115 11.29 5.43 -0.14
C LEU A 115 10.79 5.99 -1.49
N TRP A 116 9.67 6.74 -1.52
CA TRP A 116 9.10 7.30 -2.74
C TRP A 116 8.90 8.82 -2.59
N PRO A 117 9.36 9.63 -3.57
CA PRO A 117 9.44 11.09 -3.46
C PRO A 117 8.12 11.84 -3.69
N TRP A 118 6.97 11.16 -3.81
CA TRP A 118 5.70 11.82 -4.11
C TRP A 118 5.09 12.52 -2.90
N LEU A 119 4.39 13.63 -3.15
CA LEU A 119 3.68 14.43 -2.15
C LEU A 119 2.56 13.61 -1.50
N VAL A 120 2.89 12.89 -0.43
CA VAL A 120 1.91 12.35 0.50
C VAL A 120 1.47 13.50 1.38
N ILE A 121 0.18 13.87 1.33
CA ILE A 121 -0.44 14.64 2.42
C ILE A 121 -0.37 13.72 3.65
N ARG A 122 0.68 13.86 4.46
CA ARG A 122 0.91 13.00 5.62
C ARG A 122 0.01 13.48 6.76
N PRO A 123 -0.92 12.66 7.29
CA PRO A 123 -1.30 12.82 8.68
C PRO A 123 -0.04 12.55 9.52
N LYS A 124 0.22 13.38 10.54
CA LYS A 124 1.40 13.29 11.42
C LYS A 124 1.75 11.83 11.74
N TRP A 125 2.82 11.31 11.15
CA TRP A 125 3.49 10.10 11.62
C TRP A 125 4.70 10.54 12.40
N SER A 126 4.73 10.21 13.69
CA SER A 126 5.89 10.44 14.55
C SER A 126 7.11 9.72 13.97
N PRO A 127 8.31 10.34 14.00
CA PRO A 127 9.54 9.58 13.85
C PRO A 127 9.60 8.55 14.98
N CYS A 128 10.12 7.36 14.67
CA CYS A 128 10.61 6.47 15.71
C CYS A 128 11.72 7.18 16.48
#